data_AF-A0A516TP74-F1
#
_entry.id   AF-A0A516TP74-F1
#
_cell.length_a   1.000
_cell.length_b   1.000
_cell.length_c   1.000
_cell.angle_alpha   90.00
_cell.angle_beta   90.00
_cell.angle_gamma   90.00
#
_symmetry.space_group_name_H-M   'P 1'
#
loop_
_entity.id
_entity.type
_entity.pdbx_description
1 polymer ?
#
loop_
_entity_poly.entity_id
_entity_poly.type
_entity_poly.pdbx_seq_one_letter_code
_entity_poly.pdbx_strand_id
1 'polypeptide(L)'
;MGGSREHDKVIVQGKVKKLKGDLLHYSFPTIDFTITKLPEYAHSFAKEALEKGRSWSWLDVLFRPPWRFFRSYILKLGFLDGFPGFYVASMAAFSNFFRYSKLFELSKSCDRSNTTQRDLNQGK
;
A
#
# COMPACT_ATOMS: atom_id res chain seq x y z
N MET A 1 -1.66 14.19 -16.48
CA MET A 1 -2.27 12.86 -16.27
C MET A 1 -1.59 12.20 -15.09
N GLY A 2 -2.36 11.66 -14.14
CA GLY A 2 -1.83 10.98 -12.95
C GLY A 2 -2.38 11.60 -11.66
N GLY A 3 -3.51 11.10 -11.19
CA GLY A 3 -4.12 11.51 -9.93
C GLY A 3 -4.92 10.34 -9.35
N SER A 4 -4.21 9.37 -8.78
CA SER A 4 -4.80 8.38 -7.88
C SER A 4 -5.26 9.09 -6.60
N ARG A 5 -6.34 8.59 -6.00
CA ARG A 5 -7.21 9.18 -4.97
C ARG A 5 -6.54 9.59 -3.64
N GLU A 6 -5.22 9.61 -3.56
CA GLU A 6 -4.45 9.88 -2.34
C GLU A 6 -3.67 11.19 -2.39
N HIS A 7 -3.65 11.89 -3.52
CA HIS A 7 -3.15 13.25 -3.60
C HIS A 7 -4.31 14.23 -3.46
N ASP A 8 -4.71 14.47 -2.22
CA ASP A 8 -5.63 15.56 -1.89
C ASP A 8 -5.03 16.87 -2.43
N LYS A 9 -5.73 17.50 -3.38
CA LYS A 9 -5.25 18.73 -4.01
C LYS A 9 -5.63 19.87 -3.09
N VAL A 10 -4.63 20.56 -2.54
CA VAL A 10 -4.86 21.77 -1.74
C VAL A 10 -5.41 22.87 -2.67
N ILE A 11 -6.73 23.08 -2.64
CA ILE A 11 -7.40 24.19 -3.33
C ILE A 11 -7.30 25.41 -2.41
N VAL A 12 -6.43 26.36 -2.75
CA VAL A 12 -6.26 27.61 -1.99
C VAL A 12 -6.86 28.79 -2.75
N GLN A 13 -7.77 29.52 -2.11
CA GLN A 13 -8.26 30.81 -2.59
C GLN A 13 -7.37 31.92 -2.00
N GLY A 14 -6.20 32.15 -2.59
CA GLY A 14 -5.26 33.19 -2.11
C GLY A 14 -3.89 33.20 -2.82
N LYS A 15 -3.03 34.15 -2.45
CA LYS A 15 -1.65 34.25 -2.98
C LYS A 15 -0.77 33.13 -2.41
N VAL A 16 -0.45 32.15 -3.24
CA VAL A 16 0.49 31.07 -2.90
C VAL A 16 1.93 31.56 -3.13
N LYS A 17 2.83 31.34 -2.17
CA LYS A 17 4.28 31.58 -2.32
C LYS A 17 5.02 30.26 -2.13
N LYS A 18 6.10 30.07 -2.89
CA LYS A 18 7.02 28.95 -2.69
C LYS A 18 7.84 29.20 -1.43
N LEU A 19 7.81 28.26 -0.50
CA LEU A 19 8.68 28.25 0.66
C LEU A 19 10.13 28.03 0.19
N LYS A 20 11.07 28.86 0.64
CA LYS A 20 12.51 28.65 0.43
C LYS A 20 13.06 27.88 1.64
N GLY A 21 12.79 26.59 1.69
CA GLY A 21 13.26 25.69 2.75
C GLY A 21 12.74 24.28 2.54
N ASP A 22 13.45 23.29 3.07
CA ASP A 22 13.02 21.90 3.02
C ASP A 22 11.94 21.66 4.08
N LEU A 23 10.74 21.26 3.62
CA LEU A 23 9.74 20.71 4.53
C LEU A 23 10.12 19.26 4.82
N LEU A 24 10.80 19.03 5.94
CA LEU A 24 11.11 17.69 6.42
C LEU A 24 9.81 16.99 6.84
N HIS A 25 9.15 16.32 5.89
CA HIS A 25 7.93 15.57 6.13
C HIS A 25 8.27 14.12 6.51
N TYR A 26 8.39 13.86 7.80
CA TYR A 26 8.55 12.52 8.33
C TYR A 26 7.17 11.84 8.45
N SER A 27 6.73 11.16 7.40
CA SER A 27 5.41 10.50 7.39
C SER A 27 5.27 9.36 8.43
N PHE A 28 6.37 8.83 8.96
CA PHE A 28 6.38 7.71 9.91
C PHE A 28 7.48 7.89 10.96
N PRO A 29 7.24 8.67 12.02
CA PRO A 29 8.27 8.96 13.02
C PRO A 29 8.55 7.78 13.96
N THR A 30 7.58 6.87 14.16
CA THR A 30 7.71 5.73 15.08
C THR A 30 7.10 4.44 14.52
N ILE A 31 7.52 3.29 15.09
CA ILE A 31 6.96 1.97 14.78
C ILE A 31 5.47 1.93 15.10
N ASP A 32 5.09 2.40 16.29
CA ASP A 32 3.70 2.41 16.74
C ASP A 32 2.82 3.17 15.76
N PHE A 33 3.25 4.36 15.32
CA PHE A 33 2.52 5.13 14.33
C PHE A 33 2.39 4.39 13.00
N THR A 34 3.47 3.72 12.56
CA THR A 34 3.47 2.91 11.33
C THR A 34 2.49 1.75 11.43
N ILE A 35 2.49 1.02 12.55
CA ILE A 35 1.60 -0.12 12.79
C ILE A 35 0.14 0.32 12.89
N THR A 36 -0.15 1.43 13.56
CA THR A 36 -1.51 1.96 13.68
C THR A 36 -2.07 2.39 12.33
N LYS A 37 -1.24 2.98 11.46
CA LYS A 37 -1.67 3.44 10.13
C LYS A 37 -1.64 2.36 9.05
N LEU A 38 -0.85 1.31 9.22
CA LEU A 38 -0.67 0.26 8.21
C LEU A 38 -2.00 -0.36 7.72
N PRO A 39 -2.99 -0.66 8.58
CA PRO A 39 -4.27 -1.19 8.13
C PRO A 39 -5.06 -0.26 7.22
N GLU A 40 -5.06 1.04 7.51
CA GLU A 40 -5.76 2.06 6.73
C GLU A 40 -5.17 2.17 5.32
N TYR A 41 -3.83 2.29 5.22
CA TYR A 41 -3.13 2.31 3.93
C TYR A 41 -3.30 1.01 3.15
N ALA A 42 -3.24 -0.14 3.83
CA ALA A 42 -3.45 -1.44 3.20
C ALA A 42 -4.86 -1.58 2.62
N HIS A 43 -5.87 -1.08 3.33
CA HIS A 43 -7.25 -1.06 2.88
C HIS A 43 -7.44 -0.17 1.65
N SER A 44 -6.90 1.05 1.65
CA SER A 44 -6.94 1.97 0.50
C SER A 44 -6.25 1.37 -0.73
N PHE A 45 -5.06 0.80 -0.55
CA PHE A 45 -4.34 0.10 -1.62
C PHE A 45 -5.16 -1.07 -2.20
N ALA A 46 -5.75 -1.89 -1.34
CA ALA A 46 -6.53 -3.04 -1.76
C ALA A 46 -7.79 -2.62 -2.54
N LYS A 47 -8.48 -1.57 -2.09
CA LYS A 47 -9.63 -0.99 -2.80
C LYS A 47 -9.23 -0.47 -4.18
N GLU A 48 -8.15 0.32 -4.26
CA GLU A 48 -7.66 0.86 -5.54
C GLU A 48 -7.22 -0.26 -6.50
N ALA A 49 -6.59 -1.31 -5.99
CA ALA A 49 -6.16 -2.46 -6.79
C ALA A 49 -7.38 -3.22 -7.37
N LEU A 50 -8.45 -3.41 -6.60
CA LEU A 50 -9.69 -4.01 -7.08
C LEU A 50 -10.40 -3.12 -8.10
N GLU A 51 -10.48 -1.82 -7.87
CA GLU A 51 -11.08 -0.86 -8.81
C GLU A 51 -10.35 -0.82 -10.16
N LYS A 52 -9.02 -1.05 -10.16
CA LYS A 52 -8.22 -1.18 -11.39
C LYS A 52 -8.36 -2.55 -12.06
N GLY A 53 -9.25 -3.42 -11.58
CA GLY A 53 -9.44 -4.77 -12.12
C GLY A 53 -8.25 -5.70 -11.93
N ARG A 54 -7.35 -5.38 -10.98
CA ARG A 54 -6.15 -6.17 -10.77
C ARG A 54 -6.51 -7.45 -10.03
N SER A 55 -6.41 -8.57 -10.72
CA SER A 55 -6.60 -9.90 -10.14
C SER A 55 -5.56 -10.14 -9.06
N TRP A 56 -5.99 -10.65 -7.91
CA TRP A 56 -5.05 -11.10 -6.89
C TRP A 56 -4.29 -12.33 -7.40
N SER A 57 -2.96 -12.29 -7.32
CA SER A 57 -2.09 -13.41 -7.70
C SER A 57 -1.21 -13.81 -6.52
N TRP A 58 -1.30 -15.06 -6.08
CA TRP A 58 -0.46 -15.63 -5.00
C TRP A 58 1.03 -15.41 -5.25
N LEU A 59 1.45 -15.50 -6.53
CA LEU A 59 2.84 -15.34 -6.94
C LEU A 59 3.32 -13.89 -6.71
N ASP A 60 2.46 -12.91 -6.95
CA ASP A 60 2.78 -11.50 -6.67
C ASP A 60 2.92 -11.22 -5.17
N VAL A 61 2.17 -11.94 -4.33
CA VAL A 61 2.28 -11.80 -2.86
C VAL A 61 3.53 -12.47 -2.32
N LEU A 62 3.94 -13.61 -2.87
CA LEU A 62 5.08 -14.37 -2.37
C LEU A 62 6.42 -13.83 -2.89
N PHE A 63 6.51 -13.46 -4.17
CA PHE A 63 7.79 -13.10 -4.80
C PHE A 63 8.10 -11.59 -4.73
N ARG A 64 7.10 -10.71 -4.70
CA ARG A 64 7.36 -9.25 -4.68
C ARG A 64 7.94 -8.73 -3.36
N PRO A 65 7.51 -9.16 -2.16
CA PRO A 65 8.10 -8.68 -0.92
C PRO A 65 9.59 -9.05 -0.76
N PRO A 66 10.02 -10.31 -0.99
CA PRO A 66 11.43 -10.67 -0.97
C PRO A 66 12.24 -9.93 -2.04
N TRP A 67 11.70 -9.78 -3.25
CA TRP A 67 12.35 -8.99 -4.29
C TRP A 67 12.53 -7.53 -3.90
N ARG A 68 11.52 -6.94 -3.24
CA ARG A 68 11.59 -5.56 -2.76
C ARG A 68 12.54 -5.41 -1.58
N PHE A 69 12.59 -6.38 -0.68
CA PHE A 69 13.59 -6.47 0.38
C PHE A 69 15.00 -6.55 -0.22
N PHE A 70 15.23 -7.48 -1.14
CA PHE A 70 16.51 -7.66 -1.83
C PHE A 70 16.94 -6.39 -2.55
N ARG A 71 16.03 -5.74 -3.27
CA ARG A 71 16.32 -4.46 -3.94
C ARG A 71 16.60 -3.34 -2.96
N SER A 72 15.85 -3.20 -1.88
CA SER A 72 16.09 -2.13 -0.90
C SER A 72 17.34 -2.37 -0.05
N TYR A 73 17.64 -3.62 0.28
CA TYR A 73 18.74 -3.98 1.17
C TYR A 73 20.07 -4.11 0.42
N ILE A 74 20.07 -4.77 -0.74
CA ILE A 74 21.29 -5.03 -1.53
C ILE A 74 21.52 -3.94 -2.58
N LEU A 75 20.53 -3.66 -3.45
CA LEU A 75 20.73 -2.68 -4.54
C LEU A 75 20.77 -1.23 -4.03
N LYS A 76 20.15 -0.95 -2.90
CA LYS A 76 20.15 0.37 -2.26
C LYS A 76 21.21 0.51 -1.17
N LEU A 77 22.13 -0.46 -1.05
CA LEU A 77 23.25 -0.40 -0.12
C LEU A 77 22.80 -0.29 1.35
N GLY A 78 21.58 -0.72 1.68
CA GLY A 78 21.04 -0.64 3.05
C GLY A 78 21.82 -1.47 4.06
N PHE A 79 22.61 -2.46 3.61
CA PHE A 79 23.55 -3.16 4.48
C PHE A 79 24.68 -2.26 5.01
N LEU A 80 25.01 -1.14 4.35
CA LEU A 80 26.01 -0.17 4.82
C LEU A 80 25.51 0.65 6.01
N ASP A 81 24.19 0.83 6.14
CA ASP A 81 23.58 1.46 7.30
C ASP A 81 23.48 0.51 8.52
N GLY A 82 23.83 -0.77 8.35
CA GLY A 82 23.78 -1.79 9.41
C GLY A 82 22.36 -2.14 9.86
N PHE A 83 22.11 -2.10 11.16
CA PHE A 83 20.82 -2.47 11.76
C PHE A 83 19.64 -1.59 11.30
N PRO A 84 19.75 -0.25 11.22
CA PRO A 84 18.73 0.62 10.62
C PRO A 84 18.29 0.21 9.21
N GLY A 85 19.22 -0.15 8.34
CA GLY A 85 18.91 -0.57 6.97
C GLY A 85 18.18 -1.91 6.91
N PHE A 86 18.57 -2.87 7.75
CA PHE A 86 17.85 -4.14 7.93
C PHE A 86 16.42 -3.92 8.44
N TYR A 87 16.28 -3.03 9.43
CA TYR A 87 14.99 -2.68 10.03
C TYR A 87 14.05 -2.06 8.99
N VAL A 88 14.51 -1.07 8.22
CA VAL A 88 13.70 -0.41 7.17
C VAL A 88 13.30 -1.40 6.08
N ALA A 89 14.23 -2.26 5.64
CA ALA A 89 13.94 -3.27 4.63
C ALA A 89 12.88 -4.28 5.13
N SER A 90 12.99 -4.73 6.38
CA SER A 90 12.05 -5.65 7.01
C SER A 90 10.66 -5.04 7.16
N MET A 91 10.58 -3.79 7.65
CA MET A 91 9.31 -3.07 7.78
C MET A 91 8.63 -2.85 6.42
N ALA A 92 9.41 -2.55 5.37
CA ALA A 92 8.90 -2.41 4.02
C ALA A 92 8.36 -3.74 3.46
N ALA A 93 9.04 -4.86 3.73
CA ALA A 93 8.58 -6.18 3.34
C ALA A 93 7.29 -6.57 4.07
N PHE A 94 7.21 -6.33 5.38
CA PHE A 94 6.03 -6.59 6.20
C PHE A 94 4.82 -5.76 5.74
N SER A 95 5.02 -4.46 5.52
CA SER A 95 3.97 -3.57 5.01
C SER A 95 3.46 -4.01 3.65
N ASN A 96 4.36 -4.48 2.78
CA ASN A 96 4.02 -5.01 1.47
C ASN A 96 3.22 -6.32 1.58
N PHE A 97 3.61 -7.22 2.47
CA PHE A 97 2.87 -8.45 2.72
C PHE A 97 1.45 -8.13 3.23
N PHE A 98 1.33 -7.24 4.21
CA PHE A 98 0.05 -6.89 4.84
C PHE A 98 -0.96 -6.33 3.83
N ARG A 99 -0.55 -5.42 2.94
CA ARG A 99 -1.44 -4.86 1.90
C ARG A 99 -1.94 -5.91 0.91
N TYR A 100 -1.11 -6.89 0.54
CA TYR A 100 -1.50 -7.95 -0.39
C TYR A 100 -2.40 -8.99 0.28
N SER A 101 -2.21 -9.25 1.58
CA SER A 101 -3.12 -10.07 2.38
C SER A 101 -4.50 -9.41 2.48
N LYS A 102 -4.57 -8.08 2.67
CA LYS A 102 -5.85 -7.35 2.63
C LYS A 102 -6.52 -7.36 1.26
N LEU A 103 -5.73 -7.30 0.18
CA LEU A 103 -6.25 -7.46 -1.18
C LEU A 103 -6.91 -8.84 -1.38
N PHE A 104 -6.31 -9.91 -0.85
CA PHE A 104 -6.91 -11.25 -0.89
C PHE A 104 -8.26 -11.30 -0.17
N GLU A 105 -8.31 -10.77 1.06
CA GLU A 105 -9.51 -10.75 1.90
C GLU A 105 -10.68 -10.01 1.21
N LEU A 106 -10.39 -8.86 0.61
CA LEU A 106 -11.38 -8.08 -0.14
C LEU A 106 -11.78 -8.76 -1.45
N SER A 107 -10.84 -9.39 -2.16
CA SER A 107 -11.13 -10.16 -3.38
C SER A 107 -12.07 -11.33 -3.09
N LYS A 108 -11.85 -12.07 -1.99
CA LYS A 108 -12.75 -13.17 -1.58
C LYS A 108 -14.11 -12.68 -1.14
N SER A 109 -14.17 -11.57 -0.43
CA SER A 109 -15.44 -10.95 0.00
C SER A 109 -16.27 -10.50 -1.21
N CYS A 110 -15.63 -9.90 -2.22
CA CYS A 110 -16.27 -9.50 -3.46
C CYS A 110 -16.79 -10.72 -4.27
N ASP A 111 -15.98 -11.77 -4.41
CA ASP A 111 -16.38 -13.00 -5.10
C ASP A 111 -17.60 -13.66 -4.42
N ARG A 112 -17.61 -13.73 -3.08
CA ARG A 112 -18.75 -14.26 -2.31
C ARG A 112 -20.04 -13.48 -2.55
N SER A 113 -19.97 -12.14 -2.62
CA SER A 113 -21.15 -11.30 -2.87
C SER A 113 -21.73 -11.47 -4.28
N ASN A 114 -20.88 -11.69 -5.29
CA ASN A 114 -21.30 -11.95 -6.66
C ASN A 114 -21.98 -13.32 -6.81
N THR A 115 -21.50 -14.34 -6.11
CA THR A 115 -22.11 -15.68 -6.13
C THR A 115 -23.52 -15.65 -5.54
N THR A 116 -23.71 -15.03 -4.36
CA THR A 116 -25.03 -14.92 -3.73
C THR A 116 -26.06 -14.14 -4.56
N GLN A 117 -25.63 -13.10 -5.31
CA GLN A 117 -26.54 -12.38 -6.21
C GLN A 117 -26.94 -13.17 -7.46
N ARG A 118 -26.06 -14.02 -8.01
CA ARG A 118 -26.41 -14.88 -9.15
C ARG A 118 -27.44 -15.94 -8.77
N ASP A 119 -27.28 -16.54 -7.60
CA ASP A 119 -28.20 -17.58 -7.12
C ASP A 119 -29.62 -17.03 -6.89
N LEU A 120 -29.74 -15.77 -6.46
CA LEU A 120 -31.03 -15.08 -6.30
C LEU A 120 -31.68 -14.67 -7.64
N ASN A 121 -30.89 -14.44 -8.70
CA ASN A 121 -31.39 -14.01 -10.01
C ASN A 121 -31.73 -15.19 -10.94
N GLN A 122 -31.28 -16.40 -10.64
CA GLN A 122 -31.60 -17.63 -11.41
C GLN A 122 -32.88 -18.34 -10.93
N GLY A 123 -33.52 -17.87 -9.86
CA GLY A 123 -34.76 -18.43 -9.29
C GLY A 123 -36.05 -17.72 -9.72
N LYS A 124 -36.04 -16.92 -10.79
CA LYS A 124 -37.20 -16.29 -11.41
C LYS A 124 -37.25 -16.64 -12.89
#